data_AF-A0AAD9R1E9-F1
#
_entry.id   AF-A0AAD9R1E9-F1
#
_cell.length_a   1.000
_cell.length_b   1.000
_cell.length_c   1.000
_cell.angle_alpha   90.00
_cell.angle_beta   90.00
_cell.angle_gamma   90.00
#
_symmetry.space_group_name_H-M   'P 1'
#
loop_
_entity.id
_entity.type
_entity.pdbx_description
1 polymer ?
#
loop_
_entity_poly.entity_id
_entity_poly.type
_entity_poly.pdbx_seq_one_letter_code
_entity_poly.pdbx_strand_id
1 'polypeptide(L)'
;MGAARFLVQVAIFLLVKPARSAPAPMRQANSTAIKSCSQPSINNCRCRCELSPASTTANAVSALQDKIDQVIALVNRTTPRHSAPVAISSCKEQFDKNNSSPSQVYELTFGSQVVPVYCHMGNFGCGNGGWTLAMKMDGTKTTFLYDSDLWRARFSYNPAAGKTGFDMLETKLPTYWSTPFHKVCLGMRLGQQLNFVVLSVTANSLFSLIADGRYRPTSLGRQTWKSLIGAQASLQRNCNREGFNARSGYRRNARARIGVLANQERNCMSCDSRIGFGTGGLPDYTHSCGNDAHQSGDNGRKRTETMGYILVQ
;
A
#
# COMPACT_ATOMS: atom_id res chain seq x y z
N MET A 1 0.71 -30.57 -11.29
CA MET A 1 -0.30 -31.23 -10.43
C MET A 1 -0.82 -30.19 -9.45
N GLY A 2 -2.07 -29.77 -9.61
CA GLY A 2 -2.66 -28.65 -8.87
C GLY A 2 -3.07 -29.04 -7.46
N ALA A 3 -2.67 -28.25 -6.46
CA ALA A 3 -3.17 -28.38 -5.10
C ALA A 3 -4.48 -27.58 -4.98
N ALA A 4 -5.60 -28.29 -4.89
CA ALA A 4 -6.89 -27.70 -4.55
C ALA A 4 -6.84 -27.13 -3.14
N ARG A 5 -7.17 -25.84 -2.98
CA ARG A 5 -7.33 -25.19 -1.67
C ARG A 5 -8.74 -25.46 -1.17
N PHE A 6 -8.87 -26.28 -0.14
CA PHE A 6 -10.12 -26.42 0.61
C PHE A 6 -10.22 -25.30 1.64
N LEU A 7 -11.16 -24.37 1.44
CA LEU A 7 -11.61 -23.46 2.48
C LEU A 7 -12.66 -24.21 3.31
N VAL A 8 -12.32 -24.59 4.53
CA VAL A 8 -13.27 -25.19 5.49
C VAL A 8 -13.95 -24.04 6.23
N GLN A 9 -15.22 -23.79 5.93
CA GLN A 9 -16.05 -22.84 6.65
C GLN A 9 -16.92 -23.63 7.65
N VAL A 10 -16.60 -23.55 8.94
CA VAL A 10 -17.38 -24.20 10.01
C VAL A 10 -18.41 -23.19 10.53
N ALA A 11 -19.69 -23.43 10.23
CA ALA A 11 -20.81 -22.69 10.82
C ALA A 11 -21.46 -23.55 11.91
N ILE A 12 -21.46 -23.08 13.15
CA ILE A 12 -22.10 -23.75 14.29
C ILE A 12 -23.47 -23.11 14.52
N PHE A 13 -24.54 -23.85 14.23
CA PHE A 13 -25.91 -23.46 14.58
C PHE A 13 -26.32 -24.09 15.92
N LEU A 14 -26.51 -23.27 16.94
CA LEU A 14 -27.06 -23.69 18.23
C LEU A 14 -28.58 -23.48 18.23
N LEU A 15 -29.33 -24.58 18.11
CA LEU A 15 -30.78 -24.60 18.33
C LEU A 15 -31.08 -24.87 19.81
N VAL A 16 -31.50 -23.82 20.53
CA VAL A 16 -32.01 -23.96 21.90
C VAL A 16 -33.53 -24.13 21.81
N LYS A 17 -34.04 -25.33 22.09
CA LYS A 17 -35.48 -25.56 22.26
C LYS A 17 -35.89 -25.22 23.70
N PRO A 18 -36.87 -24.34 23.93
CA PRO A 18 -37.39 -24.11 25.27
C PRO A 18 -38.26 -25.30 25.70
N ALA A 19 -37.97 -25.87 26.87
CA ALA A 19 -38.81 -26.88 27.50
C ALA A 19 -40.04 -26.20 28.12
N ARG A 20 -41.25 -26.60 27.70
CA ARG A 20 -42.50 -26.21 28.38
C ARG A 20 -42.62 -26.98 29.70
N SER A 21 -42.63 -26.27 30.83
CA SER A 21 -42.97 -26.85 32.13
C SER A 21 -44.50 -26.90 32.30
N ALA A 22 -45.03 -28.10 32.57
CA ALA A 22 -46.44 -28.31 32.95
C ALA A 22 -46.73 -27.81 34.39
N PRO A 23 -47.96 -27.40 34.73
CA PRO A 23 -48.29 -26.91 36.06
C PRO A 23 -48.47 -28.07 37.06
N ALA A 24 -47.88 -27.93 38.25
CA ALA A 24 -48.04 -28.88 39.36
C ALA A 24 -49.15 -28.43 40.34
N PRO A 25 -49.89 -29.37 40.96
CA PRO A 25 -51.13 -29.07 41.69
C PRO A 25 -50.89 -28.61 43.14
N MET A 26 -51.80 -27.76 43.64
CA MET A 26 -51.90 -27.40 45.06
C MET A 26 -52.25 -28.61 45.92
N ARG A 27 -51.48 -28.85 46.98
CA ARG A 27 -51.96 -29.53 48.20
C ARG A 27 -51.48 -28.82 49.45
N GLN A 28 -52.43 -28.52 50.32
CA GLN A 28 -52.25 -28.03 51.70
C GLN A 28 -51.80 -29.17 52.62
N ALA A 29 -50.95 -28.86 53.60
CA ALA A 29 -51.01 -29.47 54.92
C ALA A 29 -50.35 -28.55 55.97
N ASN A 30 -51.09 -28.32 57.05
CA ASN A 30 -50.72 -27.62 58.28
C ASN A 30 -49.74 -28.46 59.12
N SER A 31 -48.80 -27.83 59.82
CA SER A 31 -48.88 -27.55 61.27
C SER A 31 -47.52 -27.31 61.93
N THR A 32 -47.49 -26.20 62.68
CA THR A 32 -46.83 -25.92 63.98
C THR A 32 -45.32 -26.09 64.24
N ALA A 33 -44.81 -25.01 64.86
CA ALA A 33 -43.74 -24.87 65.86
C ALA A 33 -42.41 -24.29 65.33
N ILE A 34 -41.75 -23.27 65.90
CA ILE A 34 -41.95 -22.37 67.06
C ILE A 34 -41.17 -21.09 66.69
N LYS A 35 -41.72 -19.90 67.02
CA LYS A 35 -41.02 -18.62 66.88
C LYS A 35 -40.12 -18.37 68.09
N SER A 36 -38.84 -18.08 67.87
CA SER A 36 -38.11 -17.13 68.72
C SER A 36 -37.11 -16.33 67.87
N CYS A 37 -37.47 -15.09 67.52
CA CYS A 37 -36.51 -14.02 67.25
C CYS A 37 -37.04 -12.78 67.96
N SER A 38 -36.33 -12.36 69.00
CA SER A 38 -36.48 -11.09 69.70
C SER A 38 -35.69 -9.99 68.99
N GLN A 39 -36.31 -8.80 68.85
CA GLN A 39 -35.74 -7.47 68.49
C GLN A 39 -35.63 -7.15 66.97
N PRO A 40 -35.76 -5.85 66.56
CA PRO A 40 -36.90 -5.34 65.79
C PRO A 40 -36.62 -4.98 64.32
N SER A 41 -37.70 -4.67 63.61
CA SER A 41 -37.80 -4.35 62.17
C SER A 41 -36.80 -3.32 61.65
N ILE A 42 -35.97 -3.75 60.69
CA ILE A 42 -35.41 -2.87 59.66
C ILE A 42 -35.67 -3.54 58.30
N ASN A 43 -36.41 -2.82 57.46
CA ASN A 43 -36.80 -3.20 56.12
C ASN A 43 -35.59 -3.36 55.19
N ASN A 44 -35.16 -4.60 54.91
CA ASN A 44 -34.68 -5.00 53.57
C ASN A 44 -34.45 -6.52 53.48
N CYS A 45 -35.48 -7.29 53.12
CA CYS A 45 -35.28 -8.67 52.67
C CYS A 45 -34.67 -8.65 51.26
N ARG A 46 -33.34 -8.58 51.16
CA ARG A 46 -32.63 -8.90 49.92
C ARG A 46 -32.45 -10.42 49.86
N CYS A 47 -33.49 -11.14 49.46
CA CYS A 47 -33.39 -12.57 49.17
C CYS A 47 -32.44 -12.74 47.97
N ARG A 48 -31.19 -13.14 48.24
CA ARG A 48 -30.24 -13.53 47.20
C ARG A 48 -30.48 -15.02 46.91
N CYS A 49 -31.33 -15.28 45.92
CA CYS A 49 -31.49 -16.63 45.38
C CYS A 49 -30.30 -16.93 44.46
N GLU A 50 -29.31 -17.67 44.94
CA GLU A 50 -28.30 -18.26 44.06
C GLU A 50 -28.88 -19.53 43.45
N LEU A 51 -29.21 -19.46 42.15
CA LEU A 51 -29.48 -20.62 41.33
C LEU A 51 -28.19 -21.45 41.23
N SER A 52 -28.08 -22.49 42.05
CA SER A 52 -27.09 -23.54 41.83
C SER A 52 -27.48 -24.26 40.53
N PRO A 53 -26.60 -24.35 39.51
CA PRO A 53 -26.91 -25.15 38.34
C PRO A 53 -27.18 -26.58 38.80
N ALA A 54 -28.28 -27.18 38.31
CA ALA A 54 -28.52 -28.59 38.56
C ALA A 54 -27.28 -29.39 38.10
N SER A 55 -26.94 -30.47 38.80
CA SER A 55 -25.76 -31.29 38.48
C SER A 55 -25.68 -31.69 36.98
N THR A 56 -26.83 -31.82 36.33
CA THR A 56 -26.97 -32.05 34.89
C THR A 56 -26.48 -30.91 34.00
N THR A 57 -26.65 -29.64 34.41
CA THR A 57 -26.17 -28.47 33.66
C THR A 57 -24.66 -28.30 33.79
N ALA A 58 -24.10 -28.55 34.98
CA ALA A 58 -22.64 -28.55 35.19
C ALA A 58 -21.94 -29.63 34.36
N ASN A 59 -22.52 -30.83 34.30
CA ASN A 59 -21.99 -31.94 33.48
C ASN A 59 -22.04 -31.62 31.98
N ALA A 60 -23.11 -30.97 31.50
CA ALA A 60 -23.23 -30.56 30.10
C ALA A 60 -22.20 -29.48 29.70
N VAL A 61 -21.93 -28.53 30.61
CA VAL A 61 -20.89 -27.51 30.39
C VAL A 61 -19.51 -28.13 30.35
N SER A 62 -19.20 -29.06 31.24
CA SER A 62 -17.92 -29.79 31.24
C SER A 62 -17.72 -30.59 29.95
N ALA A 63 -18.74 -31.31 29.49
CA ALA A 63 -18.68 -32.07 28.25
C ALA A 63 -18.52 -31.19 27.00
N LEU A 64 -19.01 -29.94 27.05
CA LEU A 64 -18.81 -28.97 25.96
C LEU A 64 -17.37 -28.45 25.96
N GLN A 65 -16.80 -28.20 27.14
CA GLN A 65 -15.41 -27.78 27.29
C GLN A 65 -14.45 -28.84 26.74
N ASP A 66 -14.66 -30.11 27.08
CA ASP A 66 -13.83 -31.22 26.56
C ASP A 66 -13.88 -31.32 25.03
N LYS A 67 -15.04 -31.06 24.43
CA LYS A 67 -15.18 -31.05 22.95
C LYS A 67 -14.47 -29.86 22.31
N ILE A 68 -14.51 -28.68 22.95
CA ILE A 68 -13.77 -27.51 22.49
C ILE A 68 -12.26 -27.80 22.50
N ASP A 69 -11.75 -28.40 23.57
CA ASP A 69 -10.33 -28.73 23.70
C ASP A 69 -9.88 -29.79 22.67
N GLN A 70 -10.73 -30.77 22.37
CA GLN A 70 -10.48 -31.73 21.28
C GLN A 70 -10.45 -31.06 19.90
N VAL A 71 -11.33 -30.09 19.63
CA VAL A 71 -11.32 -29.32 18.38
C VAL A 71 -10.06 -28.47 18.28
N ILE A 72 -9.64 -27.81 19.36
CA ILE A 72 -8.38 -27.05 19.40
C ILE A 72 -7.19 -27.97 19.10
N ALA A 73 -7.14 -29.16 19.72
CA ALA A 73 -6.08 -30.14 19.47
C ALA A 73 -6.06 -30.64 18.01
N LEU A 74 -7.23 -30.84 17.40
CA LEU A 74 -7.35 -31.25 16.00
C LEU A 74 -6.91 -30.15 15.04
N VAL A 75 -7.27 -28.89 15.31
CA VAL A 75 -6.83 -27.72 14.54
C VAL A 75 -5.31 -27.55 14.62
N ASN A 76 -4.72 -27.73 15.80
CA ASN A 76 -3.27 -27.65 16.01
C ASN A 76 -2.49 -28.80 15.33
N ARG A 77 -3.11 -29.97 15.12
CA ARG A 77 -2.48 -31.09 14.39
C ARG A 77 -2.61 -30.98 12.88
N THR A 78 -3.67 -30.34 12.39
CA THR A 78 -3.98 -30.21 10.95
C THR A 78 -3.45 -28.91 10.34
N THR A 79 -3.07 -27.93 11.15
CA THR A 79 -2.29 -26.78 10.69
C THR A 79 -0.82 -27.20 10.53
N PRO A 80 -0.25 -27.19 9.32
CA PRO A 80 1.20 -27.22 9.19
C PRO A 80 1.74 -26.05 10.01
N ARG A 81 2.80 -26.27 10.81
CA ARG A 81 3.63 -25.19 11.36
C ARG A 81 4.28 -24.45 10.20
N HIS A 82 3.51 -23.64 9.47
CA HIS A 82 4.05 -22.53 8.73
C HIS A 82 4.60 -21.60 9.82
N SER A 83 5.93 -21.51 9.90
CA SER A 83 6.58 -20.33 10.46
C SER A 83 5.77 -19.11 10.03
N ALA A 84 5.43 -18.23 10.98
CA ALA A 84 4.76 -16.97 10.67
C ALA A 84 5.41 -16.38 9.41
N PRO A 85 4.63 -15.96 8.39
CA PRO A 85 5.18 -15.47 7.14
C PRO A 85 6.27 -14.47 7.46
N VAL A 86 7.50 -14.75 7.01
CA VAL A 86 8.65 -13.91 7.33
C VAL A 86 8.33 -12.53 6.79
N ALA A 87 8.16 -11.57 7.69
CA ALA A 87 7.85 -10.20 7.31
C ALA A 87 8.95 -9.69 6.38
N ILE A 88 8.59 -9.38 5.15
CA ILE A 88 9.45 -8.71 4.17
C ILE A 88 9.00 -7.26 4.03
N SER A 89 9.95 -6.35 3.94
CA SER A 89 9.71 -4.90 3.87
C SER A 89 9.83 -4.33 2.45
N SER A 90 10.38 -5.12 1.52
CA SER A 90 10.56 -4.75 0.12
C SER A 90 10.59 -5.97 -0.81
N CYS A 91 10.34 -5.74 -2.09
CA CYS A 91 10.53 -6.76 -3.12
C CYS A 91 11.99 -7.20 -3.23
N LYS A 92 12.94 -6.29 -2.97
CA LYS A 92 14.36 -6.58 -3.00
C LYS A 92 14.75 -7.59 -1.92
N GLU A 93 14.22 -7.43 -0.71
CA GLU A 93 14.42 -8.38 0.38
C GLU A 93 13.89 -9.78 0.02
N GLN A 94 12.71 -9.86 -0.61
CA GLN A 94 12.18 -11.13 -1.10
C GLN A 94 13.06 -11.76 -2.17
N PHE A 95 13.55 -10.95 -3.12
CA PHE A 95 14.45 -11.42 -4.18
C PHE A 95 15.79 -11.92 -3.61
N ASP A 96 16.32 -11.26 -2.59
CA ASP A 96 17.58 -11.67 -1.95
C ASP A 96 17.42 -12.98 -1.16
N LYS A 97 16.25 -13.21 -0.56
CA LYS A 97 15.90 -14.48 0.10
C LYS A 97 15.77 -15.63 -0.91
N ASN A 98 15.15 -15.37 -2.05
CA ASN A 98 15.00 -16.35 -3.12
C ASN A 98 14.99 -15.66 -4.49
N ASN A 99 16.11 -15.74 -5.20
CA ASN A 99 16.29 -15.12 -6.52
C ASN A 99 15.43 -15.75 -7.63
N SER A 100 14.79 -16.88 -7.36
CA SER A 100 13.85 -17.56 -8.26
C SER A 100 12.39 -17.19 -7.96
N SER A 101 12.16 -16.22 -7.06
CA SER A 101 10.83 -15.68 -6.76
C SER A 101 10.18 -15.11 -8.03
N PRO A 102 8.94 -15.50 -8.39
CA PRO A 102 8.28 -14.98 -9.58
C PRO A 102 7.79 -13.54 -9.38
N SER A 103 7.62 -12.79 -10.48
CA SER A 103 6.92 -11.51 -10.45
C SER A 103 5.44 -11.73 -10.13
N GLN A 104 4.99 -11.23 -8.98
CA GLN A 104 3.61 -11.37 -8.50
C GLN A 104 3.35 -10.36 -7.36
N VAL A 105 2.16 -10.43 -6.77
CA VAL A 105 1.85 -9.66 -5.56
C VAL A 105 2.48 -10.32 -4.35
N TYR A 106 3.22 -9.54 -3.56
CA TYR A 106 3.76 -9.91 -2.26
C TYR A 106 3.16 -9.03 -1.18
N GLU A 107 2.99 -9.58 0.01
CA GLU A 107 2.55 -8.85 1.20
C GLU A 107 3.77 -8.25 1.91
N LEU A 108 3.95 -6.94 1.76
CA LEU A 108 5.03 -6.19 2.40
C LEU A 108 4.58 -5.67 3.76
N THR A 109 5.44 -5.75 4.77
CA THR A 109 5.13 -5.37 6.14
C THR A 109 5.84 -4.09 6.54
N PHE A 110 5.10 -3.12 7.06
CA PHE A 110 5.60 -1.85 7.58
C PHE A 110 5.03 -1.62 9.00
N GLY A 111 5.78 -2.04 10.02
CA GLY A 111 5.26 -2.08 11.39
C GLY A 111 4.12 -3.10 11.50
N SER A 112 2.94 -2.66 11.93
CA SER A 112 1.72 -3.50 11.97
C SER A 112 0.94 -3.51 10.65
N GLN A 113 1.32 -2.70 9.67
CA GLN A 113 0.61 -2.59 8.39
C GLN A 113 1.13 -3.63 7.40
N VAL A 114 0.21 -4.37 6.78
CA VAL A 114 0.50 -5.26 5.64
C VAL A 114 -0.04 -4.64 4.36
N VAL A 115 0.82 -4.54 3.35
CA VAL A 115 0.56 -3.85 2.08
C VAL A 115 0.82 -4.81 0.93
N PRO A 116 -0.21 -5.23 0.17
CA PRO A 116 -0.02 -6.03 -1.03
C PRO A 116 0.54 -5.17 -2.18
N VAL A 117 1.72 -5.53 -2.68
CA VAL A 117 2.43 -4.80 -3.74
C VAL A 117 2.88 -5.77 -4.84
N TYR A 118 2.67 -5.40 -6.10
CA TYR A 118 3.21 -6.13 -7.24
C TYR A 118 4.74 -5.94 -7.30
N CYS A 119 5.48 -7.01 -7.10
CA CYS A 119 6.93 -7.03 -7.22
C CYS A 119 7.34 -7.50 -8.61
N HIS A 120 8.20 -6.73 -9.26
CA HIS A 120 8.86 -7.17 -10.49
C HIS A 120 10.18 -7.83 -10.11
N MET A 121 10.29 -9.14 -10.36
CA MET A 121 11.46 -9.95 -9.99
C MET A 121 12.41 -10.21 -11.17
N GLY A 122 11.88 -10.12 -12.40
CA GLY A 122 12.65 -10.26 -13.64
C GLY A 122 13.22 -8.93 -14.15
N ASN A 123 14.07 -9.00 -15.17
CA ASN A 123 14.58 -7.82 -15.86
C ASN A 123 13.59 -7.31 -16.91
N PHE A 124 13.07 -6.10 -16.70
CA PHE A 124 12.16 -5.41 -17.61
C PHE A 124 12.77 -4.13 -18.22
N GLY A 125 14.09 -3.94 -18.08
CA GLY A 125 14.81 -2.74 -18.56
C GLY A 125 15.50 -1.95 -17.45
N CYS A 126 15.21 -2.25 -16.17
CA CYS A 126 15.91 -1.67 -15.02
C CYS A 126 16.98 -2.58 -14.41
N GLY A 127 17.26 -3.73 -15.04
CA GLY A 127 18.16 -4.75 -14.51
C GLY A 127 17.42 -5.80 -13.66
N ASN A 128 18.16 -6.83 -13.26
CA ASN A 128 17.61 -7.94 -12.48
C ASN A 128 17.14 -7.50 -11.09
N GLY A 129 16.16 -8.22 -10.54
CA GLY A 129 15.90 -8.26 -9.11
C GLY A 129 14.59 -7.61 -8.67
N GLY A 130 14.31 -7.71 -7.37
CA GLY A 130 13.05 -7.31 -6.74
C GLY A 130 12.80 -5.81 -6.70
N TRP A 131 12.23 -5.27 -7.77
CA TRP A 131 11.80 -3.88 -7.85
C TRP A 131 10.46 -3.68 -7.12
N THR A 132 10.46 -2.74 -6.18
CA THR A 132 9.29 -2.39 -5.36
C THR A 132 8.56 -1.21 -5.97
N LEU A 133 7.30 -1.40 -6.37
CA LEU A 133 6.47 -0.30 -6.88
C LEU A 133 6.20 0.73 -5.79
N ALA A 134 6.43 2.02 -6.08
CA ALA A 134 6.15 3.13 -5.17
C ALA A 134 4.99 4.01 -5.64
N MET A 135 4.96 4.32 -6.94
CA MET A 135 3.99 5.27 -7.50
C MET A 135 3.73 4.98 -8.99
N LYS A 136 2.49 5.22 -9.41
CA LYS A 136 2.03 5.24 -10.79
C LYS A 136 1.24 6.52 -11.03
N MET A 137 1.52 7.24 -12.10
CA MET A 137 0.87 8.53 -12.39
C MET A 137 0.48 8.64 -13.85
N ASP A 138 -0.70 9.17 -14.10
CA ASP A 138 -1.23 9.37 -15.44
C ASP A 138 -0.96 10.80 -15.86
N GLY A 139 -0.11 10.98 -16.88
CA GLY A 139 0.30 12.29 -17.36
C GLY A 139 -0.85 13.17 -17.84
N THR A 140 -1.99 12.57 -18.21
CA THR A 140 -3.21 13.28 -18.61
C THR A 140 -4.00 13.84 -17.42
N LYS A 141 -3.65 13.44 -16.19
CA LYS A 141 -4.32 13.82 -14.96
C LYS A 141 -3.49 14.78 -14.12
N THR A 142 -4.20 15.58 -13.33
CA THR A 142 -3.61 16.58 -12.44
C THR A 142 -3.25 16.03 -11.06
N THR A 143 -3.57 14.76 -10.77
CA THR A 143 -3.38 14.10 -9.47
C THR A 143 -1.98 14.29 -8.90
N PHE A 144 -0.96 14.09 -9.75
CA PHE A 144 0.45 14.10 -9.35
C PHE A 144 1.23 15.30 -9.87
N LEU A 145 0.59 16.43 -10.21
CA LEU A 145 1.31 17.67 -10.57
C LEU A 145 2.38 18.04 -9.55
N TYR A 146 3.37 18.82 -9.98
CA TYR A 146 4.51 19.23 -9.14
C TYR A 146 4.09 19.72 -7.75
N ASP A 147 3.06 20.56 -7.66
CA ASP A 147 2.62 21.17 -6.40
C ASP A 147 1.70 20.27 -5.56
N SER A 148 1.30 19.09 -6.06
CA SER A 148 0.39 18.15 -5.38
C SER A 148 0.89 17.77 -3.99
N ASP A 149 -0.02 17.79 -3.02
CA ASP A 149 0.27 17.37 -1.65
C ASP A 149 0.60 15.88 -1.54
N LEU A 150 0.24 15.08 -2.55
CA LEU A 150 0.60 13.67 -2.60
C LEU A 150 2.12 13.45 -2.54
N TRP A 151 2.95 14.40 -3.00
CA TRP A 151 4.41 14.29 -2.91
C TRP A 151 4.94 14.43 -1.48
N ARG A 152 4.21 15.14 -0.61
CA ARG A 152 4.58 15.48 0.77
C ARG A 152 3.78 14.75 1.83
N ALA A 153 2.74 14.02 1.45
CA ALA A 153 1.88 13.31 2.37
C ALA A 153 2.35 11.87 2.64
N ARG A 154 2.00 11.31 3.79
CA ARG A 154 2.22 9.90 4.14
C ARG A 154 0.91 9.10 4.14
N PHE A 155 0.11 9.28 3.10
CA PHE A 155 -1.08 8.49 2.84
C PHE A 155 -1.07 7.94 1.41
N SER A 156 -1.80 6.84 1.24
CA SER A 156 -1.91 6.10 -0.03
C SER A 156 -2.96 6.72 -0.95
N TYR A 157 -2.72 6.66 -2.26
CA TYR A 157 -3.71 6.98 -3.28
C TYR A 157 -3.97 5.72 -4.09
N ASN A 158 -5.24 5.30 -4.20
CA ASN A 158 -5.66 4.11 -4.95
C ASN A 158 -4.73 2.87 -4.72
N PRO A 159 -4.63 2.36 -3.49
CA PRO A 159 -3.71 1.26 -3.17
C PRO A 159 -4.08 -0.06 -3.88
N ALA A 160 -5.32 -0.23 -4.33
CA ALA A 160 -5.74 -1.40 -5.11
C ALA A 160 -4.94 -1.53 -6.41
N ALA A 161 -4.63 -0.40 -7.07
CA ALA A 161 -3.77 -0.37 -8.24
C ALA A 161 -2.30 -0.72 -7.95
N GLY A 162 -1.88 -0.82 -6.69
CA GLY A 162 -0.55 -1.34 -6.35
C GLY A 162 -0.36 -2.84 -6.57
N LYS A 163 -1.46 -3.58 -6.80
CA LYS A 163 -1.48 -5.04 -6.99
C LYS A 163 -1.24 -5.47 -8.44
N THR A 164 -1.07 -4.52 -9.33
CA THR A 164 -0.89 -4.74 -10.77
C THR A 164 0.42 -4.13 -11.23
N GLY A 165 1.01 -4.69 -12.29
CA GLY A 165 2.26 -4.19 -12.88
C GLY A 165 2.06 -2.89 -13.67
N PHE A 166 2.55 -2.86 -14.91
CA PHE A 166 2.57 -1.68 -15.78
C PHE A 166 1.23 -1.40 -16.49
N ASP A 167 0.13 -1.38 -15.73
CA ASP A 167 -1.16 -0.89 -16.20
C ASP A 167 -1.24 0.66 -16.20
N MET A 168 -2.41 1.21 -16.49
CA MET A 168 -2.62 2.67 -16.56
C MET A 168 -3.43 3.19 -15.35
N LEU A 169 -3.37 2.49 -14.22
CA LEU A 169 -4.06 2.91 -13.00
C LEU A 169 -3.10 3.68 -12.09
N GLU A 170 -3.46 4.91 -11.74
CA GLU A 170 -2.71 5.75 -10.80
C GLU A 170 -2.65 5.10 -9.42
N THR A 171 -1.50 5.18 -8.74
CA THR A 171 -1.34 4.73 -7.37
C THR A 171 -0.22 5.47 -6.66
N LYS A 172 -0.31 5.54 -5.34
CA LYS A 172 0.79 5.88 -4.44
C LYS A 172 0.69 4.96 -3.23
N LEU A 173 1.77 4.25 -2.95
CA LEU A 173 1.82 3.20 -1.95
C LEU A 173 2.68 3.58 -0.74
N PRO A 174 2.51 2.92 0.41
CA PRO A 174 3.39 3.09 1.57
C PRO A 174 4.87 2.89 1.31
N THR A 175 5.22 2.09 0.31
CA THR A 175 6.58 1.91 -0.20
C THR A 175 7.23 3.24 -0.64
N TYR A 176 6.45 4.25 -1.04
CA TYR A 176 6.97 5.60 -1.35
C TYR A 176 7.64 6.26 -0.12
N TRP A 177 7.12 6.06 1.09
CA TRP A 177 7.64 6.72 2.29
C TRP A 177 8.34 5.79 3.29
N SER A 178 8.22 4.47 3.11
CA SER A 178 8.71 3.47 4.06
C SER A 178 9.79 2.52 3.51
N THR A 179 10.16 2.62 2.23
CA THR A 179 11.16 1.71 1.62
C THR A 179 12.49 2.42 1.37
N PRO A 180 13.57 2.07 2.11
CA PRO A 180 14.94 2.45 1.77
C PRO A 180 15.37 1.82 0.44
N PHE A 181 16.24 2.50 -0.29
CA PHE A 181 16.71 2.01 -1.59
C PHE A 181 18.08 2.60 -1.96
N HIS A 182 18.71 1.96 -2.95
CA HIS A 182 19.95 2.42 -3.59
C HIS A 182 19.77 2.78 -5.07
N LYS A 183 18.66 2.37 -5.68
CA LYS A 183 18.32 2.70 -7.05
C LYS A 183 16.85 3.07 -7.19
N VAL A 184 16.58 3.97 -8.14
CA VAL A 184 15.23 4.32 -8.59
C VAL A 184 15.12 3.95 -10.06
N CYS A 185 14.08 3.18 -10.40
CA CYS A 185 13.71 2.87 -11.76
C CYS A 185 12.53 3.76 -12.16
N LEU A 186 12.73 4.53 -13.22
CA LEU A 186 11.74 5.43 -13.78
C LEU A 186 11.27 4.86 -15.11
N GLY A 187 9.96 4.65 -15.25
CA GLY A 187 9.35 4.14 -16.47
C GLY A 187 8.34 5.12 -17.05
N MET A 188 8.29 5.25 -18.37
CA MET A 188 7.23 5.97 -19.07
C MET A 188 6.63 5.08 -20.16
N ARG A 189 5.30 5.04 -20.22
CA ARG A 189 4.54 4.38 -21.28
C ARG A 189 3.87 5.38 -22.20
N LEU A 190 4.11 5.21 -23.50
CA LEU A 190 3.47 5.93 -24.60
C LEU A 190 2.88 4.89 -25.58
N GLY A 191 1.57 4.68 -25.52
CA GLY A 191 0.90 3.62 -26.26
C GLY A 191 1.43 2.23 -25.88
N GLN A 192 2.08 1.56 -26.83
CA GLN A 192 2.72 0.25 -26.62
C GLN A 192 4.20 0.36 -26.19
N GLN A 193 4.82 1.54 -26.34
CA GLN A 193 6.21 1.75 -25.93
C GLN A 193 6.26 1.93 -24.42
N LEU A 194 7.10 1.17 -23.74
CA LEU A 194 7.36 1.27 -22.32
C LEU A 194 8.87 1.26 -22.12
N ASN A 195 9.41 2.44 -21.80
CA ASN A 195 10.86 2.65 -21.68
C ASN A 195 11.21 2.96 -20.23
N PHE A 196 12.43 2.58 -19.85
CA PHE A 196 12.91 2.75 -18.48
C PHE A 196 14.31 3.37 -18.44
N VAL A 197 14.58 4.08 -17.33
CA VAL A 197 15.91 4.53 -16.95
C VAL A 197 16.15 4.28 -15.46
N VAL A 198 17.40 4.07 -15.08
CA VAL A 198 17.79 3.80 -13.69
C VAL A 198 18.65 4.94 -13.16
N LEU A 199 18.26 5.48 -12.01
CA LEU A 199 19.03 6.41 -11.19
C LEU A 199 19.70 5.65 -10.05
N SER A 200 21.02 5.81 -9.90
CA SER A 200 21.73 5.32 -8.72
C SER A 200 21.76 6.40 -7.65
N VAL A 201 20.89 6.28 -6.64
CA VAL A 201 20.76 7.24 -5.54
C VAL A 201 20.28 6.52 -4.29
N THR A 202 20.95 6.77 -3.17
CA THR A 202 20.62 6.16 -1.88
C THR A 202 19.78 7.11 -1.05
N ALA A 203 18.65 6.61 -0.53
CA ALA A 203 17.80 7.36 0.39
C ALA A 203 16.98 6.42 1.29
N ASN A 204 16.51 6.94 2.42
CA ASN A 204 15.64 6.20 3.34
C ASN A 204 14.23 5.97 2.76
N SER A 205 13.80 6.82 1.83
CA SER A 205 12.57 6.68 1.02
C SER A 205 12.44 7.82 0.01
N LEU A 206 11.55 7.68 -0.98
CA LEU A 206 11.29 8.74 -1.95
C LEU A 206 10.70 9.97 -1.26
N PHE A 207 9.89 9.76 -0.22
CA PHE A 207 9.41 10.81 0.66
C PHE A 207 10.57 11.64 1.24
N SER A 208 11.57 11.00 1.85
CA SER A 208 12.71 11.72 2.44
C SER A 208 13.54 12.48 1.40
N LEU A 209 13.53 12.01 0.15
CA LEU A 209 14.29 12.58 -0.96
C LEU A 209 13.55 13.76 -1.65
N ILE A 210 12.22 13.78 -1.61
CA ILE A 210 11.40 14.70 -2.41
C ILE A 210 10.62 15.69 -1.54
N ALA A 211 10.08 15.27 -0.39
CA ALA A 211 9.05 16.01 0.35
C ALA A 211 9.52 17.37 0.89
N ASP A 212 10.82 17.54 1.16
CA ASP A 212 11.37 18.81 1.64
C ASP A 212 11.49 19.89 0.55
N GLY A 213 11.21 19.55 -0.70
CA GLY A 213 11.25 20.47 -1.84
C GLY A 213 12.65 20.95 -2.23
N ARG A 214 13.71 20.41 -1.61
CA ARG A 214 15.10 20.79 -1.95
C ARG A 214 15.51 20.17 -3.28
N TYR A 215 16.13 20.98 -4.13
CA TYR A 215 16.71 20.52 -5.38
C TYR A 215 17.90 19.61 -5.10
N ARG A 216 17.95 18.45 -5.76
CA ARG A 216 19.08 17.52 -5.70
C ARG A 216 19.44 17.09 -7.13
N PRO A 217 20.62 17.46 -7.64
CA PRO A 217 20.99 17.17 -9.01
C PRO A 217 21.17 15.67 -9.25
N THR A 218 20.94 15.24 -10.49
CA THR A 218 21.34 13.93 -11.01
C THR A 218 22.34 14.11 -12.15
N SER A 219 22.85 13.01 -12.68
CA SER A 219 23.80 13.02 -13.80
C SER A 219 23.45 11.93 -14.83
N LEU A 220 22.16 11.75 -15.14
CA LEU A 220 21.74 10.80 -16.18
C LEU A 220 22.11 11.29 -17.58
N GLY A 221 22.12 12.61 -17.77
CA GLY A 221 22.33 13.23 -19.05
C GLY A 221 21.07 13.29 -19.90
N ARG A 222 21.05 14.31 -20.77
CA ARG A 222 19.91 14.67 -21.62
C ARG A 222 19.37 13.52 -22.47
N GLN A 223 20.24 12.74 -23.10
CA GLN A 223 19.81 11.67 -24.02
C GLN A 223 19.11 10.54 -23.27
N THR A 224 19.57 10.22 -22.05
CA THR A 224 18.92 9.25 -21.17
C THR A 224 17.52 9.71 -20.78
N TRP A 225 17.33 10.99 -20.45
CA TRP A 225 15.98 11.51 -20.21
C TRP A 225 15.09 11.41 -21.45
N LYS A 226 15.63 11.70 -22.64
CA LYS A 226 14.90 11.57 -23.91
C LYS A 226 14.52 10.12 -24.23
N SER A 227 15.32 9.14 -23.82
CA SER A 227 15.03 7.72 -24.10
C SER A 227 13.76 7.21 -23.41
N LEU A 228 13.28 7.86 -22.34
CA LEU A 228 11.97 7.56 -21.75
C LEU A 228 10.81 7.75 -22.74
N ILE A 229 10.92 8.75 -23.60
CA ILE A 229 9.89 9.07 -24.61
C ILE A 229 10.20 8.41 -25.96
N GLY A 230 11.48 8.19 -26.25
CA GLY A 230 11.94 7.58 -27.49
C GLY A 230 12.02 8.60 -28.64
N ALA A 231 11.73 8.15 -29.86
CA ALA A 231 11.94 8.95 -31.09
C ALA A 231 11.12 10.27 -31.11
N GLN A 232 10.05 10.37 -30.33
CA GLN A 232 9.21 11.57 -30.26
C GLN A 232 9.72 12.62 -29.26
N ALA A 233 10.75 12.30 -28.47
CA ALA A 233 11.28 13.18 -27.43
C ALA A 233 11.78 14.50 -28.03
N SER A 234 11.42 15.61 -27.37
CA SER A 234 11.92 16.94 -27.71
C SER A 234 12.33 17.68 -26.44
N LEU A 235 13.48 18.36 -26.48
CA LEU A 235 13.86 19.31 -25.45
C LEU A 235 14.47 20.55 -26.12
N GLN A 236 14.30 21.74 -25.56
CA GLN A 236 15.10 22.90 -25.99
C GLN A 236 16.58 22.69 -25.64
N ARG A 237 17.51 23.37 -26.31
CA ARG A 237 18.93 22.92 -26.39
C ARG A 237 19.77 23.13 -25.12
N ASN A 238 19.36 24.04 -24.23
CA ASN A 238 20.16 24.53 -23.10
C ASN A 238 19.52 24.19 -21.73
N CYS A 239 19.96 24.88 -20.66
CA CYS A 239 19.74 24.65 -19.23
C CYS A 239 20.05 23.24 -18.69
N ASN A 240 19.56 22.14 -19.26
CA ASN A 240 19.83 20.74 -18.86
C ASN A 240 19.78 20.50 -17.32
N ARG A 241 18.94 21.22 -16.58
CA ARG A 241 18.84 21.08 -15.12
C ARG A 241 18.07 19.81 -14.80
N GLU A 242 18.77 18.77 -14.40
CA GLU A 242 18.17 17.48 -14.05
C GLU A 242 18.20 17.18 -12.55
N GLY A 243 17.26 16.35 -12.09
CA GLY A 243 17.27 15.74 -10.77
C GLY A 243 15.93 15.81 -10.02
N PHE A 244 16.01 15.73 -8.70
CA PHE A 244 14.86 15.80 -7.81
C PHE A 244 14.50 17.24 -7.49
N ASN A 245 13.20 17.55 -7.45
CA ASN A 245 12.67 18.91 -7.27
C ASN A 245 13.33 19.93 -8.21
N ALA A 246 13.55 19.54 -9.47
CA ALA A 246 14.08 20.43 -10.49
C ALA A 246 13.07 21.57 -10.75
N ARG A 247 13.54 22.82 -10.61
CA ARG A 247 12.73 24.01 -10.87
C ARG A 247 13.52 25.03 -11.68
N SER A 248 12.80 25.73 -12.55
CA SER A 248 13.28 26.96 -13.16
C SER A 248 13.50 28.05 -12.12
N GLY A 249 14.30 29.05 -12.44
CA GLY A 249 14.47 30.24 -11.61
C GLY A 249 13.16 31.02 -11.43
N TYR A 250 12.40 31.19 -12.51
CA TYR A 250 11.09 31.82 -12.49
C TYR A 250 10.00 30.84 -12.04
N ARG A 251 9.17 31.29 -11.09
CA ARG A 251 8.15 30.46 -10.43
C ARG A 251 7.12 29.84 -11.37
N ARG A 252 6.81 30.53 -12.47
CA ARG A 252 5.80 30.10 -13.46
C ARG A 252 6.35 29.14 -14.51
N ASN A 253 7.66 28.93 -14.56
CA ASN A 253 8.32 28.13 -15.58
C ASN A 253 8.39 26.65 -15.20
N ALA A 254 8.97 25.83 -16.08
CA ALA A 254 8.99 24.39 -15.96
C ALA A 254 9.56 23.92 -14.61
N ARG A 255 8.88 22.91 -14.04
CA ARG A 255 9.23 22.23 -12.80
C ARG A 255 8.95 20.74 -12.95
N ALA A 256 9.75 19.91 -12.29
CA ALA A 256 9.59 18.46 -12.23
C ALA A 256 10.03 17.94 -10.86
N ARG A 257 9.27 17.02 -10.27
CA ARG A 257 9.66 16.35 -9.02
C ARG A 257 10.82 15.41 -9.26
N ILE A 258 10.85 14.75 -10.41
CA ILE A 258 11.97 13.98 -10.91
C ILE A 258 12.03 14.21 -12.42
N GLY A 259 13.07 14.83 -12.93
CA GLY A 259 13.14 15.12 -14.37
C GLY A 259 14.27 16.03 -14.79
N VAL A 260 14.25 16.42 -16.06
CA VAL A 260 15.14 17.41 -16.68
C VAL A 260 14.36 18.61 -17.19
N LEU A 261 14.91 19.80 -17.01
CA LEU A 261 14.39 21.07 -17.52
C LEU A 261 15.34 21.65 -18.57
N ALA A 262 14.79 22.30 -19.57
CA ALA A 262 15.53 22.93 -20.65
C ALA A 262 14.86 24.21 -21.18
N ASN A 263 15.65 25.04 -21.87
CA ASN A 263 15.26 26.23 -22.63
C ASN A 263 16.29 26.50 -23.73
N GLN A 264 16.14 27.64 -24.41
CA GLN A 264 17.08 28.20 -25.39
C GLN A 264 18.08 29.20 -24.77
N GLU A 265 17.86 29.70 -23.54
CA GLU A 265 18.81 30.61 -22.90
C GLU A 265 20.04 29.88 -22.33
N ARG A 266 21.12 30.62 -22.05
CA ARG A 266 22.34 30.09 -21.42
C ARG A 266 22.23 29.88 -19.89
N ASN A 267 21.02 29.90 -19.35
CA ASN A 267 20.74 29.78 -17.92
C ASN A 267 19.43 29.00 -17.70
N CYS A 268 19.12 28.68 -16.45
CA CYS A 268 17.92 27.92 -16.07
C CYS A 268 16.79 28.78 -15.49
N MET A 269 16.71 30.06 -15.86
CA MET A 269 15.71 30.97 -15.28
C MET A 269 14.33 30.74 -15.88
N SER A 270 14.26 30.56 -17.20
CA SER A 270 13.02 30.58 -17.98
C SER A 270 12.70 29.24 -18.65
N CYS A 271 13.02 28.09 -18.04
CA CYS A 271 12.78 26.80 -18.68
C CYS A 271 11.32 26.63 -19.12
N ASP A 272 11.12 26.35 -20.40
CA ASP A 272 9.83 26.10 -21.04
C ASP A 272 9.85 24.78 -21.81
N SER A 273 10.77 23.89 -21.46
CA SER A 273 10.81 22.50 -21.87
C SER A 273 11.24 21.58 -20.72
N ARG A 274 10.69 20.36 -20.70
CA ARG A 274 10.95 19.35 -19.67
C ARG A 274 10.64 17.94 -20.12
N ILE A 275 11.28 16.97 -19.48
CA ILE A 275 10.84 15.58 -19.40
C ILE A 275 10.82 15.21 -17.92
N GLY A 276 9.73 14.65 -17.41
CA GLY A 276 9.74 14.21 -16.02
C GLY A 276 8.42 13.70 -15.47
N PHE A 277 8.49 13.43 -14.17
CA PHE A 277 7.45 12.94 -13.28
C PHE A 277 7.11 14.04 -12.28
N GLY A 278 5.82 14.24 -12.02
CA GLY A 278 5.33 15.35 -11.22
C GLY A 278 5.69 16.71 -11.80
N THR A 279 5.26 16.97 -13.02
CA THR A 279 5.55 18.21 -13.75
C THR A 279 4.57 19.34 -13.45
N GLY A 280 4.95 20.56 -13.80
CA GLY A 280 4.09 21.75 -13.73
C GLY A 280 4.80 23.04 -14.13
N GLY A 281 4.04 24.13 -14.28
CA GLY A 281 4.54 25.39 -14.84
C GLY A 281 4.51 25.40 -16.37
N LEU A 282 5.00 26.45 -17.02
CA LEU A 282 5.12 26.51 -18.48
C LEU A 282 5.92 25.30 -19.03
N PRO A 283 5.61 24.82 -20.24
CA PRO A 283 4.64 25.37 -21.19
C PRO A 283 3.20 24.88 -20.96
N ASP A 284 2.98 23.92 -20.06
CA ASP A 284 1.66 23.36 -19.75
C ASP A 284 1.49 23.08 -18.25
N TYR A 285 0.39 23.54 -17.65
CA TYR A 285 0.15 23.44 -16.21
C TYR A 285 -0.66 22.20 -15.82
N THR A 286 -1.21 21.46 -16.78
CA THR A 286 -2.16 20.37 -16.51
C THR A 286 -1.54 18.98 -16.59
N HIS A 287 -0.33 18.84 -17.15
CA HIS A 287 0.32 17.55 -17.34
C HIS A 287 1.24 17.19 -16.17
N SER A 288 1.07 15.97 -15.64
CA SER A 288 1.85 15.49 -14.50
C SER A 288 3.05 14.62 -14.88
N CYS A 289 3.07 14.02 -16.07
CA CYS A 289 4.12 13.10 -16.50
C CYS A 289 4.29 13.08 -18.02
N GLY A 290 5.54 13.11 -18.48
CA GLY A 290 5.87 12.98 -19.91
C GLY A 290 6.82 14.07 -20.38
N ASN A 291 6.61 14.56 -21.60
CA ASN A 291 7.48 15.51 -22.28
C ASN A 291 6.73 16.72 -22.83
N ASP A 292 7.19 17.89 -22.41
CA ASP A 292 6.76 19.15 -22.99
C ASP A 292 7.97 19.91 -23.55
N ALA A 293 7.87 20.39 -24.77
CA ALA A 293 8.84 21.28 -25.38
C ALA A 293 8.13 22.42 -26.08
N HIS A 294 8.47 23.64 -25.70
CA HIS A 294 7.98 24.84 -26.37
C HIS A 294 8.72 25.06 -27.71
N GLN A 295 8.65 26.27 -28.26
CA GLN A 295 9.32 26.63 -29.51
C GLN A 295 10.83 26.35 -29.42
N SER A 296 11.44 25.94 -30.53
CA SER A 296 12.88 25.61 -30.62
C SER A 296 13.32 24.35 -29.86
N GLY A 297 12.39 23.45 -29.52
CA GLY A 297 12.72 22.07 -29.15
C GLY A 297 13.51 21.37 -30.27
N ASP A 298 14.47 20.53 -29.89
CA ASP A 298 15.33 19.80 -30.83
C ASP A 298 14.60 18.80 -31.73
N ASN A 299 13.34 18.48 -31.41
CA ASN A 299 12.42 17.72 -32.26
C ASN A 299 11.06 18.44 -32.39
N GLY A 300 11.12 19.77 -32.49
CA GLY A 300 9.95 20.64 -32.60
C GLY A 300 9.15 20.78 -31.30
N ARG A 301 8.00 21.46 -31.39
CA ARG A 301 7.07 21.61 -30.27
C ARG A 301 6.44 20.25 -29.96
N LYS A 302 6.50 19.83 -28.69
CA LYS A 302 5.88 18.58 -28.22
C LYS A 302 5.06 18.83 -26.97
N ARG A 303 3.95 18.12 -26.88
CA ARG A 303 3.20 17.84 -25.66
C ARG A 303 2.86 16.36 -25.73
N THR A 304 3.44 15.59 -24.82
CA THR A 304 3.35 14.14 -24.84
C THR A 304 3.14 13.68 -23.41
N GLU A 305 1.91 13.27 -23.13
CA GLU A 305 1.49 12.70 -21.87
C GLU A 305 1.88 11.21 -21.85
N THR A 306 2.34 10.74 -20.70
CA THR A 306 2.73 9.34 -20.52
C THR A 306 2.17 8.79 -19.23
N MET A 307 2.00 7.48 -19.16
CA MET A 307 1.83 6.81 -17.88
C MET A 307 3.21 6.61 -17.25
N GLY A 308 3.43 7.21 -16.09
CA GLY A 308 4.68 7.17 -15.35
C GLY A 308 4.69 6.10 -14.26
N TYR A 309 5.82 5.42 -14.10
CA TYR A 309 6.07 4.42 -13.07
C TYR A 309 7.34 4.77 -12.29
N ILE A 310 7.26 4.71 -10.96
CA ILE A 310 8.42 4.89 -10.08
C ILE A 310 8.54 3.65 -9.20
N LEU A 311 9.66 2.94 -9.34
CA LEU A 311 10.01 1.77 -8.56
C LEU A 311 11.35 1.98 -7.87
N VAL A 312 11.58 1.28 -6.76
CA VAL A 312 12.80 1.37 -5.96
C VAL A 312 13.39 0.00 -5.66
N GLN A 313 14.71 -0.06 -5.55
CA GLN A 313 15.49 -1.27 -5.26
C GLN A 313 16.66 -0.96 -4.33
#